data_AF-A0A4P9ECV2-F1
#
_entry.id   AF-A0A4P9ECV2-F1
#
_cell.length_a   1.000
_cell.length_b   1.000
_cell.length_c   1.000
_cell.angle_alpha   90.00
_cell.angle_beta   90.00
_cell.angle_gamma   90.00
#
_symmetry.space_group_name_H-M   'P 1'
#
loop_
_entity.id
_entity.type
_entity.pdbx_description
1 polymer ?
#
loop_
_entity_poly.entity_id
_entity_poly.type
_entity_poly.pdbx_seq_one_letter_code
_entity_poly.pdbx_strand_id
1 'polypeptide(L)'
;MLVSISFLIILAIVNSMDVTASAGVGVAEKVCAFIMLISSAFMQSISAFVAQNYGAGRMDCAKKALHYGVAVSFAIGVGMFFLSFFHGGALAGIFSSDTMVIDAAADYLKAYAIDCMLTAIFFCYIGFYNGIGLTKFVMI
;
A
#
# COMPACT_ATOMS: atom_id res chain seq x y z
N MET A 1 -7.76 -6.45 12.49
CA MET A 1 -8.79 -5.69 13.24
C MET A 1 -8.24 -4.41 13.86
N LEU A 2 -7.05 -4.40 14.48
CA LEU A 2 -6.46 -3.14 14.98
C LEU A 2 -6.31 -2.07 13.90
N VAL A 3 -5.75 -2.40 12.73
CA VAL A 3 -5.58 -1.46 11.61
C VAL A 3 -6.91 -0.82 11.19
N SER A 4 -7.97 -1.62 11.09
CA SER A 4 -9.30 -1.14 10.72
C SER A 4 -9.90 -0.20 11.77
N ILE A 5 -9.66 -0.46 13.06
CA ILE A 5 -10.09 0.41 14.17
C ILE A 5 -9.28 1.71 14.16
N SER A 6 -7.97 1.64 13.94
CA SER A 6 -7.10 2.83 13.80
C SER A 6 -7.54 3.71 12.64
N PHE A 7 -7.82 3.13 11.48
CA PHE A 7 -8.37 3.86 10.33
C PHE A 7 -9.70 4.54 10.67
N LEU A 8 -10.60 3.86 11.38
CA LEU A 8 -11.89 4.42 11.79
C LEU A 8 -11.72 5.65 12.70
N ILE A 9 -10.79 5.58 13.66
CA ILE A 9 -10.48 6.69 14.56
C ILE A 9 -9.84 7.86 13.79
N ILE A 10 -8.91 7.59 12.87
CA ILE A 10 -8.29 8.61 12.02
C ILE A 10 -9.37 9.31 11.17
N LEU A 11 -10.25 8.54 10.52
CA LEU A 11 -11.37 9.07 9.75
C LEU A 11 -12.34 9.88 10.61
N ALA A 12 -12.61 9.49 11.85
CA ALA A 12 -13.46 10.25 12.77
C ALA A 12 -12.84 11.62 13.12
N ILE A 13 -11.52 11.67 13.33
CA ILE A 13 -10.78 12.92 13.57
C ILE A 13 -10.78 13.79 12.32
N VAL A 14 -10.53 13.22 11.14
CA VAL A 14 -10.55 13.94 9.86
C VAL A 14 -11.94 14.51 9.56
N ASN A 15 -13.01 13.77 9.85
CA ASN A 15 -14.38 14.27 9.71
C ASN A 15 -14.75 15.38 10.70
N SER A 16 -13.95 15.60 11.75
CA SER A 16 -14.09 16.75 12.65
C SER A 16 -13.33 18.00 12.18
N MET A 17 -12.53 17.90 11.11
CA MET A 17 -11.87 19.02 10.45
C MET A 17 -12.80 19.69 9.41
N ASP A 18 -12.36 20.83 8.89
CA ASP A 18 -13.05 21.58 7.85
C ASP A 18 -13.52 20.67 6.69
N VAL A 19 -14.74 20.91 6.19
CA VAL A 19 -15.45 20.01 5.24
C VAL A 19 -14.62 19.76 3.99
N THR A 20 -13.85 20.76 3.55
CA THR A 20 -12.98 20.67 2.37
C THR A 20 -11.77 19.77 2.61
N ALA A 21 -11.21 19.79 3.83
CA ALA A 21 -10.09 18.92 4.20
C ALA A 21 -10.56 17.46 4.32
N SER A 22 -11.72 17.22 4.94
CA SER A 22 -12.30 15.87 5.04
C SER A 22 -12.62 15.27 3.66
N ALA A 23 -13.20 16.07 2.77
CA ALA A 23 -13.45 15.65 1.38
C ALA A 23 -12.14 15.33 0.62
N GLY A 24 -11.09 16.13 0.83
CA GLY A 24 -9.77 15.91 0.24
C GLY A 24 -9.14 14.59 0.68
N VAL A 25 -9.19 14.28 1.98
CA VAL A 25 -8.70 12.98 2.51
C VAL A 25 -9.52 11.83 1.94
N GLY A 26 -10.84 11.95 1.83
CA GLY A 26 -11.68 10.92 1.24
C GLY A 26 -11.32 10.59 -0.21
N VAL A 27 -11.05 11.61 -1.02
CA VAL A 27 -10.55 11.44 -2.40
C VAL A 27 -9.17 10.81 -2.42
N ALA A 28 -8.25 11.30 -1.58
CA ALA A 28 -6.91 10.75 -1.46
C ALA A 28 -6.93 9.27 -1.06
N GLU A 29 -7.78 8.86 -0.13
CA GLU A 29 -7.94 7.46 0.27
C GLU A 29 -8.39 6.56 -0.88
N LYS A 30 -9.25 7.04 -1.79
CA LYS A 30 -9.62 6.27 -2.99
C LYS A 30 -8.40 5.97 -3.84
N VAL A 31 -7.56 6.99 -4.08
CA VAL A 31 -6.32 6.80 -4.83
C VAL A 31 -5.37 5.87 -4.09
N CYS A 32 -5.22 6.03 -2.77
CA CYS A 32 -4.40 5.15 -1.93
C CYS A 32 -4.85 3.68 -2.01
N ALA A 33 -6.16 3.41 -2.01
CA ALA A 33 -6.67 2.05 -2.12
C ALA A 33 -6.29 1.38 -3.46
N PHE A 34 -6.30 2.12 -4.56
CA PHE A 34 -5.79 1.62 -5.85
C PHE A 34 -4.29 1.34 -5.79
N ILE A 35 -3.54 2.22 -5.12
CA ILE A 35 -2.09 2.04 -4.97
C ILE A 35 -1.77 0.77 -4.16
N MET A 36 -2.45 0.58 -3.03
CA MET A 36 -2.26 -0.58 -2.15
C MET A 36 -2.64 -1.91 -2.82
N LEU A 37 -3.52 -1.90 -3.83
CA LEU A 37 -3.95 -3.10 -4.54
C LEU A 37 -2.77 -3.80 -5.24
N ILE A 38 -1.82 -3.03 -5.76
CA ILE A 38 -0.61 -3.56 -6.41
C ILE A 38 0.27 -4.27 -5.38
N SER A 39 0.57 -3.63 -4.25
CA SER A 39 1.35 -4.23 -3.16
C SER A 39 0.69 -5.49 -2.59
N SER A 40 -0.64 -5.48 -2.47
CA SER A 40 -1.43 -6.65 -2.05
C SER A 40 -1.34 -7.82 -3.05
N ALA A 41 -1.33 -7.53 -4.36
CA ALA A 41 -1.15 -8.57 -5.38
C ALA A 41 0.23 -9.24 -5.27
N PHE A 42 1.29 -8.45 -5.02
CA PHE A 42 2.64 -8.99 -4.77
C PHE A 42 2.69 -9.87 -3.52
N MET A 43 2.10 -9.41 -2.41
CA MET A 43 2.01 -10.19 -1.18
C MET A 43 1.38 -11.56 -1.42
N GLN A 44 0.24 -11.61 -2.13
CA GLN A 44 -0.47 -12.85 -2.43
C GLN A 44 0.34 -13.76 -3.38
N SER A 45 0.96 -13.19 -4.41
CA SER A 45 1.79 -13.94 -5.36
C SER A 45 3.00 -14.58 -4.68
N ILE A 46 3.75 -13.80 -3.89
CA ILE A 46 4.91 -14.29 -3.13
C ILE A 46 4.47 -15.37 -2.14
N SER A 47 3.37 -15.16 -1.42
CA SER A 47 2.85 -16.17 -0.49
C SER A 47 2.54 -17.50 -1.17
N ALA A 48 1.91 -17.48 -2.35
CA ALA A 48 1.62 -18.69 -3.10
C ALA A 48 2.89 -19.40 -3.60
N PHE A 49 3.82 -18.65 -4.20
CA PHE A 49 5.10 -19.20 -4.67
C PHE A 49 5.94 -19.79 -3.53
N VAL A 50 6.01 -19.08 -2.41
CA VAL A 50 6.76 -19.51 -1.23
C VAL A 50 6.13 -20.75 -0.62
N ALA A 51 4.80 -20.79 -0.49
CA ALA A 51 4.09 -21.97 0.04
C ALA A 51 4.35 -23.23 -0.79
N GLN A 52 4.31 -23.12 -2.12
CA GLN A 52 4.59 -24.25 -3.02
C GLN A 52 6.03 -24.74 -2.89
N ASN A 53 7.01 -23.83 -2.87
CA ASN A 53 8.42 -24.19 -2.75
C ASN A 53 8.76 -24.72 -1.35
N TYR A 54 8.13 -24.18 -0.31
CA TYR A 54 8.28 -24.63 1.06
C TYR A 54 7.74 -26.06 1.24
N GLY A 55 6.55 -26.36 0.71
CA GLY A 55 5.99 -27.71 0.71
C GLY A 55 6.84 -28.75 -0.05
N ALA A 56 7.62 -28.30 -1.05
CA ALA A 56 8.56 -29.14 -1.80
C ALA A 56 9.96 -29.23 -1.16
N GLY A 57 10.19 -28.64 0.02
CA GLY A 57 11.49 -28.62 0.70
C GLY A 57 12.54 -27.71 0.04
N ARG A 58 12.15 -26.86 -0.93
CA ARG A 58 13.04 -25.99 -1.70
C ARG A 58 13.09 -24.57 -1.14
N MET A 59 13.60 -24.42 0.08
CA MET A 59 13.70 -23.11 0.73
C MET A 59 14.61 -22.12 0.00
N ASP A 60 15.65 -22.59 -0.70
CA ASP A 60 16.53 -21.72 -1.49
C ASP A 60 15.79 -21.03 -2.64
N CYS A 61 14.85 -21.72 -3.27
CA CYS A 61 13.98 -21.15 -4.30
C CYS A 61 13.01 -20.11 -3.69
N ALA A 62 12.47 -20.38 -2.50
CA ALA A 62 11.61 -19.44 -1.79
C ALA A 62 12.33 -18.13 -1.42
N LYS A 63 13.58 -18.21 -0.95
CA LYS A 63 14.40 -17.02 -0.64
C LYS A 63 14.70 -16.20 -1.90
N LYS A 64 15.03 -16.86 -3.02
CA LYS A 64 15.23 -16.19 -4.30
C LYS A 64 13.94 -15.49 -4.75
N ALA A 65 12.79 -16.15 -4.65
CA ALA A 65 11.50 -15.55 -4.98
C ALA A 65 11.21 -14.29 -4.14
N LEU A 66 11.55 -14.28 -2.84
CA LEU A 66 11.46 -13.09 -2.00
C LEU A 66 12.36 -11.96 -2.51
N HIS A 67 13.64 -12.23 -2.77
CA HIS A 67 14.57 -11.18 -3.24
C HIS A 67 14.14 -10.57 -4.58
N TYR A 68 13.75 -11.39 -5.55
CA TYR A 68 13.23 -10.90 -6.83
C TYR A 68 11.90 -10.17 -6.65
N GLY A 69 11.00 -10.71 -5.80
CA GLY A 69 9.71 -10.09 -5.49
C GLY A 69 9.87 -8.71 -4.85
N VAL A 70 10.77 -8.57 -3.87
CA VAL A 70 11.10 -7.29 -3.23
C VAL A 70 11.72 -6.33 -4.25
N ALA A 71 12.66 -6.77 -5.08
CA ALA A 71 13.28 -5.89 -6.08
C ALA A 71 12.25 -5.34 -7.09
N VAL A 72 11.37 -6.19 -7.60
CA VAL A 72 10.32 -5.79 -8.56
C VAL A 72 9.25 -4.93 -7.87
N SER A 73 8.77 -5.34 -6.70
CA SER A 73 7.78 -4.58 -5.93
C SER A 73 8.33 -3.21 -5.52
N PHE A 74 9.60 -3.12 -5.14
CA PHE A 74 10.26 -1.85 -4.84
C PHE A 74 10.39 -0.97 -6.09
N ALA A 75 10.77 -1.51 -7.23
CA ALA A 75 10.83 -0.75 -8.48
C ALA A 75 9.44 -0.17 -8.86
N ILE A 76 8.39 -0.96 -8.67
CA ILE A 76 7.01 -0.50 -8.89
C ILE A 76 6.61 0.53 -7.83
N GLY A 77 6.94 0.30 -6.56
CA GLY A 77 6.68 1.26 -5.47
C GLY A 77 7.36 2.62 -5.70
N VAL A 78 8.59 2.63 -6.25
CA VAL A 78 9.28 3.86 -6.68
C VAL A 78 8.53 4.53 -7.84
N GLY A 79 8.06 3.76 -8.83
CA GLY A 79 7.22 4.31 -9.91
C GLY A 79 5.93 4.95 -9.38
N MET A 80 5.30 4.33 -8.38
CA MET A 80 4.10 4.85 -7.73
C MET A 80 4.38 6.07 -6.86
N PHE A 81 5.53 6.12 -6.19
CA PHE A 81 6.01 7.32 -5.49
C PHE A 81 6.10 8.49 -6.47
N PHE A 82 6.76 8.31 -7.63
CA PHE A 82 6.87 9.36 -8.64
C PHE A 82 5.51 9.79 -9.18
N LEU A 83 4.61 8.84 -9.44
CA LEU A 83 3.26 9.14 -9.93
C LEU A 83 2.45 9.92 -8.89
N SER A 84 2.45 9.51 -7.63
CA SER A 84 1.71 10.19 -6.56
C SER A 84 2.31 11.55 -6.20
N PHE A 85 3.63 11.68 -6.22
CA PHE A 85 4.31 12.93 -5.86
C PHE A 85 4.18 14.02 -6.93
N PHE A 86 4.35 13.67 -8.22
CA PHE A 86 4.29 14.63 -9.32
C PHE A 86 2.89 14.76 -9.95
N HIS A 87 2.10 13.68 -9.98
CA HIS A 87 0.78 13.65 -10.60
C HIS A 87 -0.36 13.44 -9.60
N GLY A 88 -0.12 13.64 -8.29
CA GLY A 88 -1.15 13.48 -7.26
C GLY A 88 -2.40 14.34 -7.48
N GLY A 89 -2.24 15.57 -7.97
CA GLY A 89 -3.36 16.43 -8.36
C GLY A 89 -4.16 15.92 -9.56
N ALA A 90 -3.49 15.30 -10.55
CA ALA A 90 -4.18 14.71 -11.70
C ALA A 90 -4.96 13.44 -11.30
N LEU A 91 -4.41 12.63 -10.38
CA LEU A 91 -5.10 11.47 -9.83
C LEU A 91 -6.32 11.89 -8.99
N ALA A 92 -6.18 12.94 -8.17
CA ALA A 92 -7.29 13.49 -7.39
C ALA A 92 -8.37 14.12 -8.30
N GLY A 93 -7.98 14.73 -9.42
CA GLY A 93 -8.88 15.30 -10.43
C GLY A 93 -9.78 14.27 -11.14
N ILE A 94 -9.45 12.97 -11.07
CA ILE A 94 -10.33 11.89 -11.58
C ILE A 94 -11.57 11.73 -10.67
N PHE A 95 -11.41 12.01 -9.37
CA PHE A 95 -12.43 11.74 -8.36
C PHE A 95 -13.14 12.99 -7.85
N SER A 96 -12.59 14.18 -8.10
CA SER A 96 -13.19 15.46 -7.74
C SER A 96 -12.93 16.53 -8.80
N SER A 97 -13.87 17.45 -8.97
CA SER A 97 -13.72 18.63 -9.84
C SER A 97 -13.50 19.93 -9.08
N ASP A 98 -13.53 19.89 -7.73
CA ASP A 98 -13.29 21.06 -6.88
C ASP A 98 -11.79 21.24 -6.63
N THR A 99 -11.24 22.36 -7.07
CA THR A 99 -9.81 22.69 -6.94
C THR A 99 -9.32 22.71 -5.50
N MET A 100 -10.16 23.15 -4.54
CA MET A 100 -9.75 23.16 -3.13
C MET A 100 -9.62 21.74 -2.55
N VAL A 101 -10.48 20.82 -3.02
CA VAL A 101 -10.44 19.40 -2.62
C VAL A 101 -9.27 18.68 -3.30
N ILE A 102 -8.98 19.01 -4.57
CA ILE A 102 -7.85 18.46 -5.32
C ILE A 102 -6.52 18.84 -4.67
N ASP A 103 -6.36 20.10 -4.27
CA ASP A 103 -5.13 20.57 -3.62
C ASP A 103 -4.91 19.89 -2.26
N ALA A 104 -5.96 19.80 -1.45
CA ALA A 104 -5.92 19.08 -0.17
C ALA A 104 -5.58 17.58 -0.35
N ALA A 105 -6.16 16.93 -1.37
CA ALA A 105 -5.86 15.55 -1.69
C ALA A 105 -4.42 15.36 -2.22
N ALA A 106 -3.93 16.29 -3.03
CA ALA A 106 -2.58 16.25 -3.58
C ALA A 106 -1.52 16.37 -2.48
N ASP A 107 -1.72 17.25 -1.50
CA ASP A 107 -0.80 17.36 -0.36
C ASP A 107 -0.82 16.11 0.53
N TYR A 108 -1.99 15.49 0.72
CA TYR A 108 -2.07 14.20 1.40
C TYR A 108 -1.32 13.10 0.62
N LEU A 109 -1.48 13.05 -0.71
CA LEU A 109 -0.80 12.08 -1.58
C LEU A 109 0.72 12.23 -1.55
N LYS A 110 1.26 13.45 -1.44
CA LYS A 110 2.71 13.67 -1.31
C LYS A 110 3.26 13.06 -0.03
N ALA A 111 2.57 13.24 1.09
CA ALA A 111 2.95 12.60 2.36
C ALA A 111 2.85 11.07 2.26
N TYR A 112 1.79 10.57 1.61
CA TYR A 112 1.56 9.14 1.42
C TYR A 112 2.51 8.47 0.41
N ALA A 113 3.12 9.23 -0.50
CA ALA A 113 4.05 8.69 -1.48
C ALA A 113 5.21 7.94 -0.81
N ILE A 114 5.75 8.49 0.28
CA ILE A 114 6.85 7.87 1.04
C ILE A 114 6.41 6.52 1.64
N ASP A 115 5.17 6.45 2.13
CA ASP A 115 4.59 5.20 2.66
C ASP A 115 4.55 4.10 1.59
N CYS A 116 4.25 4.44 0.34
CA CYS A 116 4.16 3.46 -0.74
C CYS A 116 5.46 2.66 -0.95
N MET A 117 6.62 3.30 -0.76
CA MET A 117 7.92 2.63 -0.87
C MET A 117 8.17 1.64 0.27
N LEU A 118 7.81 2.02 1.49
CA LEU A 118 7.96 1.17 2.68
C LEU A 118 6.97 0.00 2.64
N THR A 119 5.73 0.29 2.28
CA THR A 119 4.63 -0.67 2.20
C THR A 119 4.90 -1.75 1.15
N ALA A 120 5.52 -1.42 0.00
CA ALA A 120 5.91 -2.40 -1.01
C ALA A 120 6.87 -3.47 -0.47
N ILE A 121 7.90 -3.06 0.28
CA ILE A 121 8.85 -3.98 0.91
C ILE A 121 8.15 -4.80 1.99
N PHE A 122 7.41 -4.12 2.88
CA PHE A 122 6.73 -4.75 4.01
C PHE A 122 5.75 -5.84 3.57
N PHE A 123 4.94 -5.58 2.54
CA PHE A 123 3.98 -6.54 2.00
C PHE A 123 4.66 -7.78 1.38
N CYS A 124 5.83 -7.61 0.76
CA CYS A 124 6.59 -8.75 0.24
C CYS A 124 7.06 -9.68 1.36
N TYR A 125 7.54 -9.11 2.47
CA TYR A 125 7.93 -9.88 3.66
C TYR A 125 6.74 -10.58 4.30
N ILE A 126 5.61 -9.87 4.46
CA ILE A 126 4.37 -10.46 4.94
C ILE A 126 3.98 -11.67 4.09
N GLY A 127 4.03 -11.53 2.76
CA GLY A 127 3.73 -12.61 1.82
C GLY A 127 4.64 -13.83 2.03
N PHE A 128 5.94 -13.61 2.22
CA PHE A 128 6.89 -14.69 2.48
C PHE A 128 6.64 -15.42 3.80
N TYR A 129 6.45 -14.68 4.90
CA TYR A 129 6.17 -15.27 6.21
C TYR A 129 4.83 -16.03 6.24
N ASN A 130 3.82 -15.51 5.54
CA ASN A 130 2.56 -16.21 5.33
C ASN A 130 2.77 -17.52 4.54
N GLY A 131 3.58 -17.48 3.48
CA GLY A 131 3.85 -18.65 2.64
C GLY A 131 4.57 -19.79 3.37
N ILE A 132 5.48 -19.51 4.31
CA ILE A 132 6.17 -20.55 5.09
C ILE A 132 5.37 -21.03 6.32
N GLY A 133 4.14 -20.53 6.51
CA GLY A 133 3.28 -20.91 7.63
C GLY A 133 3.61 -20.22 8.97
N LEU A 134 4.50 -19.23 8.98
CA LEU A 134 4.80 -18.39 10.16
C LEU A 134 3.84 -17.21 10.24
N THR A 135 2.54 -17.49 10.14
CA THR A 135 1.46 -16.49 10.15
C THR A 135 1.30 -15.79 11.50
N LYS A 136 1.74 -16.42 12.61
CA LYS A 136 1.74 -15.78 13.94
C LYS A 136 2.60 -14.51 14.00
N PHE A 137 3.74 -14.48 13.31
CA PHE A 137 4.60 -13.29 13.28
C PHE A 137 4.02 -12.16 12.40
N VAL A 138 3.20 -12.52 11.41
CA VAL A 138 2.49 -11.55 10.55
C VAL A 138 1.27 -10.96 11.24
N MET A 139 0.63 -11.74 12.12
CA MET A 139 -0.63 -11.36 12.77
C MET A 139 -0.45 -10.54 14.05
N ILE A 140 0.75 -10.58 14.66
CA ILE A 140 1.15 -9.76 15.82
C ILE A 140 1.68 -8.42 15.29
#